data_AF-H0G7N8-F1
#
_entry.id   AF-H0G7N8-F1
#
_cell.length_a   1.000
_cell.length_b   1.000
_cell.length_c   1.000
_cell.angle_alpha   90.00
_cell.angle_beta   90.00
_cell.angle_gamma   90.00
#
_symmetry.space_group_name_H-M   'P 1'
#
loop_
_entity.id
_entity.type
_entity.pdbx_description
1 polymer ?
#
loop_
_entity_poly.entity_id
_entity_poly.type
_entity_poly.pdbx_seq_one_letter_code
_entity_poly.pdbx_strand_id
1 'polypeptide(L)'
;MGLNEALRPIADPSALSKATPEQFAERAAKVLSEPNYVHPFREGNGRAQEAFISELGRHYGHAIDFSLITMPRMIEASIETTNDPSSPLMKHAIEDAIKPGRREAIRSAFDDLRESGEEPLHHPVRTARAGEDITGRVLRQGDRFAILLTDHGIVVADRADLPERLPHDEKITVTARSEFSNSER
;
A
#
# COMPACT_ATOMS: atom_id res chain seq x y z
N MET A 1 -1.59 -25.45 -13.67
CA MET A 1 -1.39 -24.00 -13.86
C MET A 1 0.08 -23.72 -13.54
N GLY A 2 0.79 -22.85 -14.28
CA GLY A 2 2.26 -22.71 -14.18
C GLY A 2 2.73 -21.29 -14.43
N LEU A 3 4.05 -21.05 -14.52
CA LEU A 3 4.64 -19.69 -14.62
C LEU A 3 4.05 -18.82 -15.74
N ASN A 4 3.66 -19.41 -16.87
CA ASN A 4 3.04 -18.67 -17.96
C ASN A 4 1.69 -18.06 -17.59
N GLU A 5 0.88 -18.75 -16.78
CA GLU A 5 -0.41 -18.22 -16.34
C GLU A 5 -0.21 -17.16 -15.26
N ALA A 6 0.72 -17.41 -14.33
CA ALA A 6 1.08 -16.48 -13.27
C ALA A 6 1.60 -15.13 -13.79
N LEU A 7 2.40 -15.14 -14.86
CA LEU A 7 2.97 -13.94 -15.46
C LEU A 7 2.07 -13.33 -16.55
N ARG A 8 0.92 -13.96 -16.85
CA ARG A 8 -0.03 -13.46 -17.87
C ARG A 8 -0.45 -12.00 -17.65
N PRO A 9 -0.68 -11.49 -16.41
CA PRO A 9 -1.04 -10.09 -16.19
C PRO A 9 0.01 -9.07 -16.69
N ILE A 10 1.27 -9.49 -16.82
CA ILE A 10 2.41 -8.65 -17.23
C ILE A 10 3.04 -9.13 -18.56
N ALA A 11 2.37 -10.03 -19.29
CA ALA A 11 2.92 -10.65 -20.50
C ALA A 11 2.96 -9.72 -21.73
N ASP A 12 2.22 -8.60 -21.72
CA ASP A 12 2.17 -7.64 -22.81
C ASP A 12 2.98 -6.35 -22.46
N PRO A 13 4.19 -6.17 -23.03
CA PRO A 13 4.99 -4.96 -22.88
C PRO A 13 4.29 -3.67 -23.29
N SER A 14 3.44 -3.72 -24.34
CA SER A 14 2.70 -2.52 -24.80
C SER A 14 1.68 -2.11 -23.75
N ALA A 15 0.98 -3.07 -23.14
CA ALA A 15 0.07 -2.79 -22.04
C ALA A 15 0.77 -2.20 -20.81
N LEU A 16 1.98 -2.66 -20.50
CA LEU A 16 2.78 -2.11 -19.39
C LEU A 16 3.30 -0.70 -19.69
N SER A 17 3.79 -0.45 -20.90
CA SER A 17 4.32 0.86 -21.29
C SER A 17 3.28 1.99 -21.31
N LYS A 18 2.00 1.65 -21.46
CA LYS A 18 0.88 2.60 -21.50
C LYS A 18 0.08 2.61 -20.19
N ALA A 19 0.50 1.84 -19.19
CA ALA A 19 -0.24 1.71 -17.95
C ALA A 19 -0.21 3.01 -17.14
N THR A 20 -1.33 3.35 -16.51
CA THR A 20 -1.30 4.28 -15.38
C THR A 20 -0.69 3.59 -14.15
N PRO A 21 -0.25 4.33 -13.12
CA PRO A 21 0.21 3.73 -11.86
C PRO A 21 -0.78 2.72 -11.26
N GLU A 22 -2.08 2.99 -11.32
CA GLU A 22 -3.14 2.10 -10.83
C GLU A 22 -3.24 0.83 -11.67
N GLN A 23 -3.17 0.97 -12.98
CA GLN A 23 -3.19 -0.15 -13.92
C GLN A 23 -1.96 -1.04 -13.77
N PHE A 24 -0.80 -0.45 -13.51
CA PHE A 24 0.42 -1.20 -13.22
C PHE A 24 0.32 -1.91 -11.88
N ALA A 25 -0.14 -1.22 -10.81
CA ALA A 25 -0.34 -1.80 -9.49
C ALA A 25 -1.31 -3.00 -9.51
N GLU A 26 -2.41 -2.88 -10.24
CA GLU A 26 -3.37 -3.96 -10.48
C GLU A 26 -2.71 -5.21 -11.11
N ARG A 27 -1.84 -5.03 -12.10
CA ARG A 27 -1.14 -6.14 -12.76
C ARG A 27 -0.08 -6.76 -11.86
N ALA A 28 0.73 -5.94 -11.21
CA ALA A 28 1.75 -6.38 -10.26
C ALA A 28 1.12 -7.16 -9.10
N ALA A 29 -0.01 -6.67 -8.56
CA ALA A 29 -0.75 -7.35 -7.50
C ALA A 29 -1.26 -8.73 -7.94
N LYS A 30 -1.80 -8.86 -9.16
CA LYS A 30 -2.22 -10.16 -9.69
C LYS A 30 -1.07 -11.16 -9.77
N VAL A 31 0.11 -10.71 -10.19
CA VAL A 31 1.31 -11.57 -10.21
C VAL A 31 1.73 -11.96 -8.80
N LEU A 32 1.76 -11.02 -7.86
CA LEU A 32 2.17 -11.25 -6.47
C LEU A 32 1.18 -12.13 -5.69
N SER A 33 -0.08 -12.13 -6.08
CA SER A 33 -1.15 -12.88 -5.40
C SER A 33 -1.43 -14.26 -5.98
N GLU A 34 -0.74 -14.68 -7.05
CA GLU A 34 -1.02 -15.96 -7.70
C GLU A 34 -0.47 -17.14 -6.87
N PRO A 35 -1.31 -18.06 -6.34
CA PRO A 35 -0.85 -19.18 -5.51
C PRO A 35 0.16 -20.09 -6.23
N ASN A 36 0.06 -20.20 -7.56
CA ASN A 36 1.00 -20.97 -8.38
C ASN A 36 2.38 -20.29 -8.56
N TYR A 37 2.46 -18.97 -8.34
CA TYR A 37 3.67 -18.17 -8.47
C TYR A 37 4.48 -18.09 -7.18
N VAL A 38 3.88 -18.37 -6.02
CA VAL A 38 4.50 -17.92 -4.76
C VAL A 38 5.78 -18.69 -4.42
N HIS A 39 5.97 -19.90 -4.95
CA HIS A 39 7.07 -20.77 -4.50
C HIS A 39 7.85 -21.54 -5.59
N PRO A 40 8.33 -20.90 -6.67
CA PRO A 40 9.20 -21.56 -7.65
C PRO A 40 10.58 -21.94 -7.07
N PHE A 41 10.98 -21.34 -5.96
CA PHE A 41 12.25 -21.61 -5.29
C PHE A 41 12.03 -22.28 -3.93
N ARG A 42 13.03 -23.03 -3.47
CA ARG A 42 13.02 -23.68 -2.15
C ARG A 42 13.08 -22.67 -0.99
N GLU A 43 13.70 -21.52 -1.21
CA GLU A 43 13.74 -20.39 -0.28
C GLU A 43 13.94 -19.08 -1.07
N GLY A 44 13.61 -17.93 -0.47
CA GLY A 44 13.90 -16.62 -1.05
C GLY A 44 12.87 -16.13 -2.07
N ASN A 45 11.69 -16.75 -2.13
CA ASN A 45 10.63 -16.36 -3.08
C ASN A 45 10.23 -14.89 -2.93
N GLY A 46 9.92 -14.42 -1.72
CA GLY A 46 9.55 -13.01 -1.50
C GLY A 46 10.60 -12.03 -2.04
N ARG A 47 11.89 -12.25 -1.71
CA ARG A 47 13.01 -11.44 -2.24
C ARG A 47 13.10 -11.46 -3.76
N ALA A 48 12.92 -12.63 -4.38
CA ALA A 48 12.94 -12.75 -5.83
C ALA A 48 11.75 -12.03 -6.49
N GLN A 49 10.56 -12.13 -5.91
CA GLN A 49 9.35 -11.47 -6.38
C GLN A 49 9.45 -9.95 -6.28
N GLU A 50 9.86 -9.43 -5.12
CA GLU A 50 10.07 -8.00 -4.91
C GLU A 50 11.10 -7.44 -5.89
N ALA A 51 12.24 -8.12 -6.06
CA ALA A 51 13.27 -7.68 -6.99
C ALA A 51 12.77 -7.68 -8.44
N PHE A 52 12.06 -8.73 -8.86
CA PHE A 52 11.51 -8.85 -10.20
C PHE A 52 10.49 -7.74 -10.49
N ILE A 53 9.52 -7.54 -9.60
CA ILE A 53 8.46 -6.54 -9.76
C ILE A 53 9.02 -5.12 -9.64
N SER A 54 10.02 -4.88 -8.79
CA SER A 54 10.72 -3.60 -8.70
C SER A 54 11.41 -3.24 -10.02
N GLU A 55 12.14 -4.19 -10.60
CA GLU A 55 12.86 -3.96 -11.85
C GLU A 55 11.89 -3.78 -13.03
N LEU A 56 10.80 -4.55 -13.06
CA LEU A 56 9.73 -4.38 -14.03
C LEU A 56 9.11 -2.98 -13.92
N GLY A 57 8.79 -2.54 -12.70
CA GLY A 57 8.25 -1.20 -12.45
C GLY A 57 9.21 -0.12 -12.91
N ARG A 58 10.49 -0.21 -12.54
CA ARG A 58 11.53 0.72 -12.99
C ARG A 58 11.63 0.80 -14.51
N HIS A 59 11.56 -0.34 -15.20
CA HIS A 59 11.63 -0.41 -16.66
C HIS A 59 10.48 0.32 -17.35
N TYR A 60 9.28 0.27 -16.78
CA TYR A 60 8.08 0.91 -17.35
C TYR A 60 7.69 2.24 -16.69
N GLY A 61 8.55 2.82 -15.84
CA GLY A 61 8.31 4.14 -15.22
C GLY A 61 7.41 4.11 -13.97
N HIS A 62 7.18 2.94 -13.38
CA HIS A 62 6.39 2.71 -12.17
C HIS A 62 7.27 2.21 -11.01
N ALA A 63 8.24 3.02 -10.59
CA ALA A 63 9.13 2.66 -9.50
C ALA A 63 8.34 2.35 -8.21
N ILE A 64 8.52 1.13 -7.68
CA ILE A 64 7.88 0.66 -6.45
C ILE A 64 8.88 0.74 -5.32
N ASP A 65 8.48 1.35 -4.20
CA ASP A 65 9.26 1.41 -2.98
C ASP A 65 8.76 0.36 -1.97
N PHE A 66 9.20 -0.89 -2.12
CA PHE A 66 8.79 -2.00 -1.23
C PHE A 66 9.18 -1.78 0.23
N SER A 67 10.13 -0.89 0.53
CA SER A 67 10.48 -0.53 1.91
C SER A 67 9.33 0.14 2.66
N LEU A 68 8.31 0.60 1.96
CA LEU A 68 7.09 1.22 2.51
C LEU A 68 5.95 0.22 2.73
N ILE A 69 6.10 -1.04 2.33
CA ILE A 69 5.11 -2.08 2.58
C ILE A 69 5.57 -2.86 3.81
N THR A 70 4.86 -2.71 4.92
CA THR A 70 5.24 -3.38 6.16
C THR A 70 4.99 -4.88 6.09
N MET A 71 5.72 -5.64 6.91
CA MET A 71 5.58 -7.10 6.93
C MET A 71 4.14 -7.54 7.27
N PRO A 72 3.47 -6.97 8.31
CA PRO A 72 2.06 -7.30 8.57
C PRO A 72 1.16 -6.98 7.38
N ARG A 73 1.41 -5.87 6.67
CA ARG A 73 0.60 -5.46 5.52
C ARG A 73 0.75 -6.40 4.34
N MET A 74 1.98 -6.85 4.06
CA MET A 74 2.23 -7.84 3.01
C MET A 74 1.54 -9.17 3.34
N ILE A 75 1.69 -9.65 4.58
CA ILE A 75 1.06 -10.90 5.04
C ILE A 75 -0.47 -10.82 4.93
N GLU A 76 -1.08 -9.73 5.41
CA GLU A 76 -2.52 -9.50 5.31
C GLU A 76 -3.00 -9.55 3.86
N ALA A 77 -2.34 -8.80 2.97
CA ALA A 77 -2.70 -8.75 1.56
C ALA A 77 -2.58 -10.13 0.88
N SER A 78 -1.55 -10.91 1.21
CA SER A 78 -1.36 -12.26 0.69
C SER A 78 -2.42 -13.25 1.19
N ILE A 79 -2.74 -13.22 2.49
CA ILE A 79 -3.79 -14.07 3.07
C ILE A 79 -5.14 -13.74 2.44
N GLU A 80 -5.47 -12.45 2.38
CA GLU A 80 -6.78 -12.03 1.88
C GLU A 80 -6.94 -12.36 0.39
N THR A 81 -5.92 -12.13 -0.44
CA THR A 81 -6.04 -12.48 -1.86
C THR A 81 -6.08 -13.99 -2.10
N THR A 82 -5.53 -14.78 -1.17
CA THR A 82 -5.67 -16.25 -1.20
C THR A 82 -7.12 -16.67 -0.92
N ASN A 83 -7.79 -16.00 0.02
CA ASN A 83 -9.18 -16.28 0.38
C ASN A 83 -10.18 -15.74 -0.65
N ASP A 84 -9.91 -14.54 -1.18
CA ASP A 84 -10.69 -13.86 -2.19
C ASP A 84 -9.76 -13.27 -3.28
N PRO A 85 -9.64 -13.93 -4.45
CA PRO A 85 -8.84 -13.42 -5.56
C PRO A 85 -9.27 -12.05 -6.11
N SER A 86 -10.47 -11.57 -5.75
CA SER A 86 -10.96 -10.24 -6.11
C SER A 86 -10.58 -9.16 -5.09
N SER A 87 -9.94 -9.54 -3.98
CA SER A 87 -9.51 -8.62 -2.93
C SER A 87 -8.59 -7.52 -3.48
N PRO A 88 -8.83 -6.24 -3.11
CA PRO A 88 -7.99 -5.14 -3.55
C PRO A 88 -6.75 -4.95 -2.68
N LEU A 89 -6.55 -5.72 -1.59
CA LEU A 89 -5.54 -5.40 -0.58
C LEU A 89 -4.10 -5.42 -1.12
N MET A 90 -3.77 -6.38 -1.98
CA MET A 90 -2.44 -6.42 -2.61
C MET A 90 -2.24 -5.24 -3.56
N LYS A 91 -3.25 -4.92 -4.39
CA LYS A 91 -3.23 -3.72 -5.23
C LYS A 91 -3.02 -2.46 -4.41
N HIS A 92 -3.77 -2.30 -3.33
CA HIS A 92 -3.65 -1.16 -2.42
C HIS A 92 -2.26 -1.02 -1.80
N ALA A 93 -1.64 -2.14 -1.40
CA ALA A 93 -0.26 -2.13 -0.89
C ALA A 93 0.74 -1.65 -1.96
N ILE A 94 0.58 -2.11 -3.21
CA ILE A 94 1.43 -1.67 -4.31
C ILE A 94 1.16 -0.20 -4.69
N GLU A 95 -0.09 0.26 -4.66
CA GLU A 95 -0.43 1.67 -4.90
C GLU A 95 0.21 2.60 -3.86
N ASP A 96 0.25 2.18 -2.58
CA ASP A 96 0.92 2.94 -1.51
C ASP A 96 2.41 3.09 -1.78
N ALA A 97 3.02 2.06 -2.38
CA ALA A 97 4.44 2.01 -2.72
C ALA A 97 4.78 2.66 -4.08
N ILE A 98 3.80 3.05 -4.90
CA ILE A 98 4.03 3.67 -6.22
C ILE A 98 3.64 5.16 -6.20
N LYS A 99 2.44 5.48 -5.70
CA LYS A 99 1.88 6.84 -5.83
C LYS A 99 2.65 7.83 -4.95
N PRO A 100 3.18 8.94 -5.49
CA PRO A 100 4.03 9.87 -4.75
C PRO A 100 3.43 10.36 -3.43
N GLY A 101 2.19 10.85 -3.43
CA GLY A 101 1.58 11.37 -2.19
C GLY A 101 1.23 10.29 -1.17
N ARG A 102 0.91 9.06 -1.62
CA ARG A 102 0.73 7.92 -0.71
C ARG A 102 2.06 7.49 -0.09
N ARG A 103 3.15 7.45 -0.86
CA ARG A 103 4.50 7.20 -0.34
C ARG A 103 4.91 8.24 0.71
N GLU A 104 4.62 9.50 0.45
CA GLU A 104 4.88 10.59 1.39
C GLU A 104 4.11 10.41 2.70
N ALA A 105 2.82 10.03 2.61
CA ALA A 105 1.99 9.74 3.77
C ALA A 105 2.54 8.58 4.62
N ILE A 106 2.93 7.47 3.98
CA ILE A 106 3.53 6.33 4.69
C ILE A 106 4.85 6.71 5.34
N ARG A 107 5.71 7.47 4.65
CA ARG A 107 6.99 7.95 5.23
C ARG A 107 6.76 8.83 6.45
N SER A 108 5.81 9.75 6.40
CA SER A 108 5.42 10.56 7.57
C SER A 108 5.06 9.66 8.76
N ALA A 109 4.25 8.63 8.54
CA ALA A 109 3.89 7.71 9.62
C ALA A 109 5.07 6.86 10.13
N PHE A 110 5.99 6.48 9.26
CA PHE A 110 7.19 5.75 9.67
C PHE A 110 8.11 6.64 10.51
N ASP A 111 8.26 7.91 10.15
CA ASP A 111 9.08 8.84 10.92
C ASP A 111 8.48 9.09 12.30
N ASP A 112 7.16 9.27 12.39
CA ASP A 112 6.45 9.43 13.67
C ASP A 112 6.54 8.19 14.58
N LEU A 113 6.49 6.99 14.00
CA LEU A 113 6.71 5.74 14.73
C LEU A 113 8.15 5.67 15.27
N ARG A 114 9.16 5.99 14.45
CA ARG A 114 10.57 6.00 14.88
C ARG A 114 10.83 7.03 15.97
N GLU A 115 10.26 8.22 15.87
CA GLU A 115 10.33 9.24 16.93
C GLU A 115 9.74 8.75 18.25
N SER A 116 8.75 7.86 18.18
CA SER A 116 8.12 7.22 19.34
C SER A 116 8.89 5.99 19.85
N GLY A 117 10.02 5.65 19.22
CA GLY A 117 10.84 4.48 19.56
C GLY A 117 10.33 3.14 18.99
N GLU A 118 9.37 3.19 18.06
CA GLU A 118 8.78 2.01 17.41
C GLU A 118 9.49 1.68 16.09
N GLU A 119 9.54 0.39 15.74
CA GLU A 119 10.02 -0.08 14.43
C GLU A 119 8.84 -0.12 13.44
N PRO A 120 8.76 0.78 12.45
CA PRO A 120 7.58 0.89 11.60
C PRO A 120 7.22 -0.39 10.83
N LEU A 121 8.23 -1.17 10.44
CA LEU A 121 8.02 -2.37 9.64
C LEU A 121 7.28 -3.50 10.37
N HIS A 122 7.16 -3.40 11.71
CA HIS A 122 6.41 -4.33 12.54
C HIS A 122 4.93 -3.94 12.73
N HIS A 123 4.52 -2.76 12.26
CA HIS A 123 3.15 -2.26 12.40
C HIS A 123 2.38 -2.40 11.08
N PRO A 124 1.09 -2.75 11.10
CA PRO A 124 0.24 -2.66 9.92
C PRO A 124 -0.02 -1.18 9.59
N VAL A 125 0.68 -0.66 8.58
CA VAL A 125 0.55 0.74 8.13
C VAL A 125 0.03 0.75 6.70
N ARG A 126 -0.97 1.59 6.43
CA ARG A 126 -1.48 1.85 5.09
C ARG A 126 -2.03 3.27 4.96
N THR A 127 -2.26 3.70 3.73
CA THR A 127 -3.06 4.91 3.49
C THR A 127 -4.57 4.61 3.45
N ALA A 128 -5.36 5.62 3.78
CA ALA A 128 -6.80 5.65 3.59
C ALA A 128 -7.20 5.45 2.13
N ARG A 129 -8.39 4.90 1.88
CA ARG A 129 -8.98 4.81 0.53
C ARG A 129 -10.15 5.78 0.39
N ALA A 130 -10.32 6.38 -0.79
CA ALA A 130 -11.47 7.26 -0.99
C ALA A 130 -12.79 6.47 -0.86
N GLY A 131 -13.74 7.05 -0.13
CA GLY A 131 -15.01 6.41 0.22
C GLY A 131 -14.93 5.44 1.42
N GLU A 132 -13.76 5.28 2.03
CA GLU A 132 -13.58 4.45 3.23
C GLU A 132 -14.00 5.20 4.50
N ASP A 133 -14.84 4.56 5.32
CA ASP A 133 -15.12 5.01 6.67
C ASP A 133 -14.06 4.45 7.63
N ILE A 134 -13.28 5.35 8.22
CA ILE A 134 -12.18 5.02 9.13
C ILE A 134 -12.61 5.39 10.54
N THR A 135 -12.65 4.40 11.42
CA THR A 135 -12.90 4.60 12.85
C THR A 135 -11.64 4.34 13.65
N GLY A 136 -11.17 5.34 14.38
CA GLY A 136 -9.91 5.24 15.14
C GLY A 136 -9.62 6.46 15.98
N ARG A 137 -8.54 6.38 16.76
CA ARG A 137 -8.03 7.51 17.55
C ARG A 137 -6.91 8.20 16.78
N VAL A 138 -6.90 9.52 16.78
CA VAL A 138 -5.80 10.31 16.19
C VAL A 138 -4.56 10.15 17.06
N LEU A 139 -3.52 9.49 16.55
CA LEU A 139 -2.22 9.40 17.20
C LEU A 139 -1.42 10.68 17.00
N ARG A 140 -1.50 11.24 15.79
CA ARG A 140 -0.78 12.44 15.41
C ARG A 140 -1.49 13.19 14.29
N GLN A 141 -1.31 14.50 14.31
CA GLN A 141 -1.73 15.41 13.26
C GLN A 141 -0.52 16.23 12.80
N GLY A 142 -0.27 16.22 11.49
CA GLY A 142 0.63 17.16 10.84
C GLY A 142 -0.16 18.10 9.91
N ASP A 143 0.58 18.91 9.16
CA ASP A 143 -0.02 19.90 8.24
C ASP A 143 -0.76 19.24 7.08
N ARG A 144 -0.22 18.12 6.56
CA ARG A 144 -0.76 17.43 5.38
C ARG A 144 -1.42 16.08 5.71
N PHE A 145 -0.96 15.39 6.73
CA PHE A 145 -1.43 14.05 7.06
C PHE A 145 -1.85 13.94 8.53
N ALA A 146 -2.78 13.03 8.79
CA ALA A 146 -3.12 12.58 10.13
C ALA A 146 -2.95 11.07 10.22
N ILE A 147 -2.51 10.60 11.39
CA ILE A 147 -2.26 9.19 11.67
C ILE A 147 -3.33 8.70 12.64
N LEU A 148 -4.09 7.71 12.22
CA LEU A 148 -5.19 7.12 12.97
C LEU A 148 -4.80 5.71 13.41
N LEU A 149 -4.91 5.45 14.72
CA LEU A 149 -4.87 4.09 15.25
C LEU A 149 -6.28 3.51 15.22
N THR A 150 -6.47 2.49 14.40
CA THR A 150 -7.69 1.71 14.27
C THR A 150 -7.52 0.36 14.96
N ASP A 151 -8.61 -0.40 15.08
CA ASP A 151 -8.57 -1.76 15.62
C ASP A 151 -7.82 -2.73 14.66
N HIS A 152 -7.56 -2.32 13.41
CA HIS A 152 -6.86 -3.10 12.37
C HIS A 152 -5.46 -2.57 12.05
N GLY A 153 -4.98 -1.55 12.78
CA GLY A 153 -3.68 -0.95 12.52
C GLY A 153 -3.69 0.55 12.30
N ILE A 154 -2.60 1.03 11.73
CA ILE A 154 -2.34 2.44 11.50
C ILE A 154 -2.82 2.81 10.10
N VAL A 155 -3.72 3.80 10.04
CA VAL A 155 -4.22 4.37 8.79
C VAL A 155 -3.77 5.82 8.70
N VAL A 156 -3.05 6.14 7.64
CA VAL A 156 -2.67 7.52 7.33
C VAL A 156 -3.76 8.12 6.44
N ALA A 157 -4.35 9.22 6.88
CA ALA A 157 -5.36 9.97 6.15
C ALA A 157 -4.84 11.36 5.77
N ASP A 158 -5.40 11.95 4.71
CA ASP A 158 -5.14 13.34 4.36
C ASP A 158 -5.76 14.26 5.43
N ARG A 159 -5.03 15.27 5.86
CA ARG A 159 -5.51 16.22 6.88
C ARG A 159 -6.78 16.92 6.41
N ALA A 160 -6.95 17.12 5.10
CA ALA A 160 -8.14 17.75 4.53
C ALA A 160 -9.42 16.92 4.71
N ASP A 161 -9.32 15.61 4.93
CA ASP A 161 -10.47 14.73 5.15
C ASP A 161 -10.95 14.74 6.61
N LEU A 162 -10.16 15.31 7.52
CA LEU A 162 -10.44 15.34 8.95
C LEU A 162 -11.06 16.69 9.38
N PRO A 163 -11.94 16.70 10.39
CA PRO A 163 -12.45 17.94 10.97
C PRO A 163 -11.34 18.93 11.40
N GLU A 164 -11.63 20.24 11.35
CA GLU A 164 -10.68 21.26 11.80
C GLU A 164 -10.29 21.08 13.28
N ARG A 165 -11.25 20.69 14.12
CA ARG A 165 -11.04 20.38 15.54
C ARG A 165 -11.20 18.89 15.77
N LEU A 166 -10.11 18.26 16.18
CA LEU A 166 -10.09 16.85 16.54
C LEU A 166 -10.23 16.71 18.06
N PRO A 167 -11.11 15.81 18.54
CA PRO A 167 -11.23 15.55 19.97
C PRO A 167 -9.95 14.89 20.49
N HIS A 168 -9.59 15.22 21.72
CA HIS A 168 -8.41 14.65 22.36
C HIS A 168 -8.78 13.30 22.98
N ASP A 169 -8.06 12.24 22.61
CA ASP A 169 -8.17 10.90 23.17
C ASP A 169 -9.52 10.17 22.96
N GLU A 170 -10.35 10.65 22.02
CA GLU A 170 -11.60 9.98 21.61
C GLU A 170 -11.45 9.30 20.25
N LYS A 171 -12.23 8.22 20.03
CA LYS A 171 -12.38 7.62 18.71
C LYS A 171 -13.24 8.54 17.84
N ILE A 172 -12.79 8.79 16.62
CA ILE A 172 -13.56 9.48 15.58
C ILE A 172 -13.88 8.52 14.45
N THR A 173 -14.96 8.81 13.72
CA THR A 173 -15.25 8.20 12.43
C THR A 173 -15.17 9.28 11.36
N VAL A 174 -14.36 9.04 10.33
CA VAL A 174 -14.19 9.95 9.20
C VAL A 174 -14.28 9.18 7.89
N THR A 175 -14.96 9.75 6.90
CA THR A 175 -15.00 9.22 5.54
C THR A 175 -13.88 9.86 4.73
N ALA A 176 -12.88 9.07 4.34
CA ALA A 176 -11.79 9.55 3.51
C ALA A 176 -12.29 9.89 2.09
N ARG A 177 -11.76 10.96 1.52
CA ARG A 177 -12.14 11.48 0.19
C ARG A 177 -10.93 11.74 -0.68
N SER A 178 -9.78 12.00 -0.08
CA SER A 178 -8.52 12.27 -0.78
C SER A 178 -7.97 11.02 -1.46
N GLU A 179 -7.40 11.23 -2.64
CA GLU A 179 -6.56 10.26 -3.34
C GLU A 179 -5.06 10.48 -3.09
N PHE A 180 -4.72 11.36 -2.14
CA PHE A 180 -3.36 11.81 -1.85
C PHE A 180 -2.66 12.41 -3.08
N SER A 181 -3.42 13.04 -3.97
CA SER A 181 -2.86 13.79 -5.09
C SER A 181 -1.92 14.88 -4.55
N ASN A 182 -0.78 15.08 -5.19
CA ASN A 182 0.05 16.23 -4.85
C ASN A 182 -0.75 17.50 -5.13
N SER A 183 -0.81 18.41 -4.15
CA SER A 183 -1.00 19.80 -4.48
C SER A 183 0.18 20.18 -5.36
N GLU A 184 -0.04 20.26 -6.66
CA GLU A 184 0.91 20.87 -7.57
C GLU A 184 1.26 22.26 -6.99
N ARG A 185 2.51 22.44 -6.61
CA ARG A 185 3.11 23.76 -6.45
C ARG A 185 3.93 24.05 -7.68
#